data_AF-A0A6G7A452-F1
#
_entry.id   AF-A0A6G7A452-F1
#
_cell.length_a   1.000
_cell.length_b   1.000
_cell.length_c   1.000
_cell.angle_alpha   90.00
_cell.angle_beta   90.00
_cell.angle_gamma   90.00
#
_symmetry.space_group_name_H-M   'P 1'
#
loop_
_entity.id
_entity.type
_entity.pdbx_description
1 polymer ?
#
loop_
_entity_poly.entity_id
_entity_poly.type
_entity_poly.pdbx_seq_one_letter_code
_entity_poly.pdbx_strand_id
1 'polypeptide(L)'
;MAMPDRLKPLPATPKMRALMKDLLKQILDRIWDNQERENAEISALIQQWNGYAGRAFEFHEFRDMHSHTSEANFLRTAFHQEKYIGDLSFDEACAVTDFICQCEGTESDTDYALGLLETNFPEANASDLIFWPNEWFGDDGMLHIELSSAQIVGYLMVKSSRQLPDAPPIDLPYAIAQDGA
;
A
#
# COMPACT_ATOMS: atom_id res chain seq x y z
N MET A 1 10.55 11.49 6.58
CA MET A 1 10.37 11.30 8.04
C MET A 1 10.19 9.81 8.26
N ALA A 2 10.84 9.20 9.26
CA ALA A 2 10.74 7.76 9.42
C ALA A 2 9.31 7.30 9.75
N MET A 3 8.82 6.27 9.06
CA MET A 3 7.53 5.65 9.35
C MET A 3 7.47 5.21 10.83
N PRO A 4 6.36 5.47 11.54
CA PRO A 4 6.18 5.05 12.94
C PRO A 4 6.30 3.52 13.10
N ASP A 5 6.94 3.05 14.19
CA ASP A 5 7.28 1.62 14.35
C ASP A 5 6.08 0.68 14.27
N ARG A 6 4.92 1.10 14.80
CA ARG A 6 3.68 0.29 14.76
C ARG A 6 3.03 0.23 13.38
N LEU A 7 3.40 1.15 12.49
CA LEU A 7 2.93 1.24 11.12
C LEU A 7 3.86 0.52 10.15
N LYS A 8 5.06 0.09 10.56
CA LYS A 8 5.97 -0.67 9.70
C LYS A 8 5.39 -2.07 9.43
N PRO A 9 5.74 -2.68 8.28
CA PRO A 9 5.44 -4.08 8.03
C PRO A 9 5.96 -4.94 9.17
N LEU A 10 5.24 -6.00 9.52
CA LEU A 10 5.67 -6.88 10.60
C LEU A 10 7.02 -7.51 10.23
N PRO A 11 8.06 -7.36 11.09
CA PRO A 11 9.36 -7.91 10.80
C PRO A 11 9.28 -9.43 10.85
N ALA A 12 9.27 -10.06 9.69
CA ALA A 12 9.35 -11.51 9.58
C ALA A 12 10.62 -12.03 10.25
N THR A 13 10.52 -13.10 11.04
CA THR A 13 11.73 -13.73 11.58
C THR A 13 12.61 -14.25 10.43
N PRO A 14 13.95 -14.33 10.59
CA PRO A 14 14.82 -14.88 9.55
C PRO A 14 14.40 -16.27 9.09
N LYS A 15 13.89 -17.10 10.01
CA LYS A 15 13.35 -18.43 9.71
C LYS A 15 12.11 -18.37 8.83
N MET A 16 11.18 -17.45 9.12
CA MET A 16 9.97 -17.25 8.30
C MET A 16 10.32 -16.77 6.90
N ARG A 17 11.25 -15.80 6.79
CA ARG A 17 11.73 -15.31 5.49
C ARG A 17 12.34 -16.40 4.63
N ALA A 18 13.16 -17.26 5.22
CA ALA A 18 13.74 -18.40 4.50
C ALA A 18 12.64 -19.37 4.02
N LEU A 19 11.69 -19.72 4.90
CA LEU A 19 10.57 -20.59 4.56
C LEU A 19 9.73 -20.02 3.41
N MET A 20 9.33 -18.76 3.50
CA MET A 20 8.52 -18.14 2.46
C MET A 20 9.30 -17.97 1.16
N LYS A 21 10.60 -17.66 1.21
CA LYS A 21 11.45 -17.62 0.01
C LYS A 21 11.49 -18.98 -0.70
N ASP A 22 11.67 -20.08 0.03
CA ASP A 22 11.68 -21.43 -0.54
C ASP A 22 10.31 -21.81 -1.10
N LEU A 23 9.22 -21.34 -0.47
CA LEU A 23 7.86 -21.57 -0.94
C LEU A 23 7.56 -20.77 -2.21
N LEU A 24 7.98 -19.51 -2.30
CA LEU A 24 7.86 -18.69 -3.50
C LEU A 24 8.54 -19.38 -4.68
N LYS A 25 9.77 -19.84 -4.48
CA LYS A 25 10.50 -20.56 -5.52
C LYS A 25 9.75 -21.81 -6.00
N GLN A 26 9.23 -22.61 -5.07
CA GLN A 26 8.44 -23.80 -5.42
C GLN A 26 7.17 -23.44 -6.22
N ILE A 27 6.47 -22.37 -5.83
CA ILE A 27 5.28 -21.89 -6.57
C ILE A 27 5.68 -21.51 -7.99
N LEU A 28 6.71 -20.67 -8.16
CA LEU A 28 7.16 -20.19 -9.48
C LEU A 28 7.66 -21.33 -10.37
N ASP A 29 8.48 -22.24 -9.85
CA ASP A 29 8.96 -23.42 -10.58
C ASP A 29 7.77 -24.29 -11.05
N ARG A 30 6.75 -24.48 -10.21
CA ARG A 30 5.55 -25.25 -10.55
C ARG A 30 4.66 -24.56 -11.56
N ILE A 31 4.50 -23.24 -11.48
CA ILE A 31 3.76 -22.45 -12.49
C ILE A 31 4.44 -22.61 -13.84
N TRP A 32 5.77 -22.50 -13.88
CA TRP A 32 6.56 -22.68 -15.09
C TRP A 32 6.40 -24.09 -15.68
N ASP A 33 6.60 -25.13 -14.87
CA ASP A 33 6.45 -26.54 -15.28
C ASP A 33 5.03 -26.85 -15.80
N ASN A 34 4.01 -26.20 -15.22
CA ASN A 34 2.61 -26.38 -15.59
C ASN A 34 2.13 -25.40 -16.69
N GLN A 35 3.05 -24.80 -17.45
CA GLN A 35 2.76 -23.91 -18.58
C GLN A 35 1.86 -22.72 -18.19
N GLU A 36 2.16 -22.09 -17.05
CA GLU A 36 1.45 -20.92 -16.52
C GLU A 36 -0.02 -21.16 -16.19
N ARG A 37 -0.42 -22.44 -16.01
CA ARG A 37 -1.79 -22.82 -15.62
C ARG A 37 -1.86 -23.11 -14.13
N GLU A 38 -3.00 -22.80 -13.54
CA GLU A 38 -3.30 -23.22 -12.17
C GLU A 38 -3.63 -24.72 -12.12
N ASN A 39 -3.21 -25.39 -11.05
CA ASN A 39 -3.60 -26.76 -10.74
C ASN A 39 -3.68 -26.94 -9.22
N ALA A 40 -4.18 -28.09 -8.76
CA ALA A 40 -4.39 -28.35 -7.34
C ALA A 40 -3.10 -28.30 -6.49
N GLU A 41 -1.93 -28.63 -7.05
CA GLU A 41 -0.64 -28.55 -6.34
C GLU A 41 -0.24 -27.08 -6.13
N ILE A 42 -0.33 -26.25 -7.18
CA ILE A 42 -0.05 -24.82 -7.11
C ILE A 42 -1.01 -24.14 -6.14
N SER A 43 -2.32 -24.41 -6.22
CA SER A 43 -3.30 -23.83 -5.30
C SER A 43 -3.02 -24.23 -3.84
N ALA A 44 -2.54 -25.46 -3.59
CA ALA A 44 -2.16 -25.90 -2.25
C ALA A 44 -0.91 -25.16 -1.72
N LEU A 45 0.10 -24.91 -2.57
CA LEU A 45 1.28 -24.13 -2.21
C LEU A 45 0.91 -22.66 -1.94
N ILE A 46 0.01 -22.07 -2.73
CA ILE A 46 -0.52 -20.72 -2.49
C ILE A 46 -1.31 -20.65 -1.17
N GLN A 47 -2.13 -21.67 -0.87
CA GLN A 47 -2.80 -21.75 0.43
C GLN A 47 -1.80 -21.83 1.59
N GLN A 48 -0.71 -22.59 1.42
CA GLN A 48 0.36 -22.64 2.41
C GLN A 48 1.04 -21.26 2.58
N TRP A 49 1.27 -20.53 1.49
CA TRP A 49 1.82 -19.17 1.53
C TRP A 49 0.89 -18.21 2.29
N ASN A 50 -0.41 -18.25 1.98
CA ASN A 50 -1.44 -17.43 2.62
C ASN A 50 -1.60 -17.73 4.11
N GLY A 51 -1.17 -18.91 4.59
CA GLY A 51 -1.11 -19.23 6.01
C GLY A 51 -0.03 -18.46 6.79
N TYR A 52 0.98 -17.91 6.10
CA TYR A 52 2.06 -17.12 6.69
C TYR A 52 1.98 -15.63 6.34
N ALA A 53 1.34 -15.29 5.23
CA ALA A 53 1.24 -13.93 4.74
C ALA A 53 0.24 -13.08 5.54
N GLY A 54 0.40 -11.76 5.48
CA GLY A 54 -0.51 -10.77 6.08
C GLY A 54 -1.85 -10.63 5.37
N ARG A 55 -1.96 -11.13 4.14
CA ARG A 55 -3.19 -11.19 3.33
C ARG A 55 -3.22 -12.45 2.46
N ALA A 56 -4.38 -12.72 1.88
CA ALA A 56 -4.50 -13.72 0.83
C ALA A 56 -3.88 -13.20 -0.48
N PHE A 57 -3.13 -14.08 -1.15
CA PHE A 57 -2.60 -13.91 -2.48
C PHE A 57 -3.28 -14.88 -3.44
N GLU A 58 -3.52 -14.42 -4.66
CA GLU A 58 -4.14 -15.18 -5.75
C GLU A 58 -3.11 -15.69 -6.75
N PHE A 59 -3.48 -16.73 -7.51
CA PHE A 59 -2.63 -17.35 -8.52
C PHE A 59 -2.02 -16.37 -9.51
N HIS A 60 -2.83 -15.43 -10.02
CA HIS A 60 -2.38 -14.48 -11.04
C HIS A 60 -1.28 -13.56 -10.51
N GLU A 61 -1.26 -13.25 -9.21
CA GLU A 61 -0.22 -12.42 -8.60
C GLU A 61 1.16 -13.09 -8.67
N PHE A 62 1.23 -14.42 -8.47
CA PHE A 62 2.48 -15.17 -8.61
C PHE A 62 2.88 -15.33 -10.08
N ARG A 63 1.91 -15.64 -10.95
CA ARG A 63 2.14 -15.82 -12.39
C ARG A 63 2.70 -14.54 -13.02
N ASP A 64 2.13 -13.39 -12.69
CA ASP A 64 2.41 -12.12 -13.35
C ASP A 64 3.45 -11.27 -12.59
N MET A 65 3.92 -11.74 -11.42
CA MET A 65 4.86 -11.02 -10.54
C MET A 65 6.02 -10.38 -11.30
N HIS A 66 6.71 -11.16 -12.16
CA HIS A 66 7.90 -10.69 -12.87
C HIS A 66 7.61 -9.57 -13.90
N SER A 67 6.34 -9.30 -14.21
CA SER A 67 5.96 -8.20 -15.09
C SER A 67 6.11 -6.83 -14.43
N HIS A 68 6.12 -6.77 -13.09
CA HIS A 68 6.09 -5.51 -12.35
C HIS A 68 6.97 -5.50 -11.09
N THR A 69 7.52 -6.63 -10.65
CA THR A 69 8.37 -6.65 -9.45
C THR A 69 9.41 -7.77 -9.45
N SER A 70 10.30 -7.75 -8.44
CA SER A 70 11.28 -8.82 -8.19
C SER A 70 10.78 -9.80 -7.12
N GLU A 71 11.28 -11.03 -7.11
CA GLU A 71 10.99 -12.01 -6.04
C GLU A 71 11.27 -11.47 -4.64
N ALA A 72 12.33 -10.67 -4.49
CA ALA A 72 12.70 -10.10 -3.20
C ALA A 72 11.69 -9.05 -2.72
N ASN A 73 11.15 -8.24 -3.64
CA ASN A 73 10.11 -7.26 -3.33
C ASN A 73 8.76 -7.95 -3.11
N PHE A 74 8.38 -8.93 -3.94
CA PHE A 74 7.16 -9.72 -3.75
C PHE A 74 7.17 -10.48 -2.41
N LEU A 75 8.31 -11.01 -1.98
CA LEU A 75 8.42 -11.62 -0.66
C LEU A 75 8.19 -10.61 0.47
N ARG A 76 8.58 -9.34 0.31
CA ARG A 76 8.30 -8.30 1.31
C ARG A 76 6.81 -8.02 1.41
N THR A 77 6.09 -7.97 0.28
CA THR A 77 4.64 -7.71 0.26
C THR A 77 3.86 -8.76 1.04
N ALA A 78 4.37 -9.99 1.13
CA ALA A 78 3.78 -11.04 1.94
C ALA A 78 3.64 -10.67 3.44
N PHE A 79 4.48 -9.75 3.95
CA PHE A 79 4.47 -9.31 5.35
C PHE A 79 3.80 -7.96 5.55
N HIS A 80 3.27 -7.36 4.49
CA HIS A 80 2.49 -6.15 4.57
C HIS A 80 1.19 -6.44 5.31
N GLN A 81 0.85 -5.57 6.26
CA GLN A 81 -0.43 -5.59 6.94
C GLN A 81 -1.05 -4.20 6.82
N GLU A 82 -1.68 -3.97 5.67
CA GLU A 82 -2.48 -2.79 5.42
C GLU A 82 -3.76 -2.96 6.24
N LYS A 83 -3.80 -2.31 7.40
CA LYS A 83 -4.90 -2.46 8.35
C LYS A 83 -5.46 -1.11 8.73
N TYR A 84 -6.76 -1.12 9.01
CA TYR A 84 -7.44 0.02 9.60
C TYR A 84 -7.00 0.19 11.06
N ILE A 85 -6.60 1.40 11.43
CA ILE A 85 -6.08 1.73 12.75
C ILE A 85 -7.00 2.78 13.37
N GLY A 86 -7.90 2.36 14.26
CA GLY A 86 -8.94 3.26 14.80
C GLY A 86 -8.42 4.47 15.57
N ASP A 87 -7.23 4.37 16.15
CA ASP A 87 -6.54 5.43 16.89
C ASP A 87 -5.36 6.03 16.11
N LEU A 88 -5.40 6.00 14.77
CA LEU A 88 -4.38 6.65 13.94
C LEU A 88 -4.34 8.14 14.29
N SER A 89 -3.16 8.63 14.67
CA SER A 89 -2.94 10.06 14.93
C SER A 89 -2.68 10.82 13.64
N PHE A 90 -2.93 12.12 13.67
CA PHE A 90 -2.66 13.00 12.53
C PHE A 90 -1.17 13.04 12.17
N ASP A 91 -0.29 13.09 13.17
CA ASP A 91 1.16 13.11 12.96
C ASP A 91 1.66 11.81 12.33
N GLU A 92 1.08 10.67 12.69
CA GLU A 92 1.42 9.38 12.07
C GLU A 92 0.98 9.30 10.61
N ALA A 93 -0.22 9.78 10.29
CA ALA A 93 -0.69 9.86 8.91
C ALA A 93 0.24 10.77 8.09
N CYS A 94 0.64 11.93 8.64
CA CYS A 94 1.59 12.82 7.99
C CYS A 94 2.96 12.17 7.79
N ALA A 95 3.46 11.40 8.76
CA ALA A 95 4.73 10.70 8.65
C ALA A 95 4.71 9.63 7.54
N VAL A 96 3.58 8.93 7.36
CA VAL A 96 3.38 8.00 6.24
C VAL A 96 3.37 8.74 4.90
N THR A 97 2.66 9.86 4.80
CA THR A 97 2.67 10.69 3.59
C THR A 97 4.06 11.24 3.27
N ASP A 98 4.79 11.76 4.27
CA ASP A 98 6.16 12.22 4.12
C ASP A 98 7.08 11.12 3.58
N PHE A 99 6.94 9.90 4.10
CA PHE A 99 7.71 8.74 3.66
C PHE A 99 7.52 8.46 2.17
N ILE A 100 6.28 8.53 1.67
CA ILE A 100 5.93 8.36 0.25
C ILE A 100 6.51 9.50 -0.58
N CYS A 101 6.20 10.76 -0.21
CA CYS A 101 6.60 11.94 -0.98
C CYS A 101 8.12 12.16 -1.04
N GLN A 102 8.87 11.66 -0.05
CA GLN A 102 10.33 11.73 0.00
C GLN A 102 11.01 10.53 -0.67
N CYS A 103 10.24 9.57 -1.20
CA CYS A 103 10.72 8.31 -1.77
C CYS A 103 11.67 7.57 -0.81
N GLU A 104 11.36 7.56 0.48
CA GLU A 104 12.15 6.83 1.46
C GLU A 104 11.92 5.31 1.32
N GLY A 105 12.97 4.49 1.37
CA GLY A 105 12.85 3.02 1.36
C GLY A 105 12.87 2.38 -0.03
N THR A 106 12.26 1.21 -0.15
CA THR A 106 12.12 0.48 -1.42
C THR A 106 10.74 0.69 -2.03
N GLU A 107 10.57 0.44 -3.33
CA GLU A 107 9.27 0.50 -4.01
C GLU A 107 8.17 -0.25 -3.24
N SER A 108 8.46 -1.44 -2.72
CA SER A 108 7.50 -2.18 -1.91
C SER A 108 7.13 -1.48 -0.60
N ASP A 109 8.07 -0.76 0.01
CA ASP A 109 7.79 0.00 1.24
C ASP A 109 6.89 1.20 0.93
N THR A 110 7.07 1.85 -0.23
CA THR A 110 6.19 2.92 -0.72
C THR A 110 4.79 2.40 -1.03
N ASP A 111 4.67 1.27 -1.74
CA ASP A 111 3.38 0.64 -2.04
C ASP A 111 2.63 0.28 -0.75
N TYR A 112 3.35 -0.22 0.25
CA TYR A 112 2.78 -0.51 1.56
C TYR A 112 2.28 0.74 2.28
N ALA A 113 3.10 1.80 2.29
CA ALA A 113 2.73 3.08 2.88
C ALA A 113 1.47 3.65 2.22
N LEU A 114 1.38 3.51 0.90
CA LEU A 114 0.20 3.91 0.13
C LEU A 114 -1.02 3.08 0.50
N GLY A 115 -0.90 1.75 0.53
CA GLY A 115 -1.97 0.85 0.96
C GLY A 115 -2.46 1.11 2.39
N LEU A 116 -1.57 1.55 3.30
CA LEU A 116 -1.95 2.02 4.63
C LEU A 116 -2.82 3.28 4.57
N LEU A 117 -2.49 4.26 3.72
CA LEU A 117 -3.32 5.44 3.54
C LEU A 117 -4.67 5.07 2.94
N GLU A 118 -4.72 4.27 1.88
CA GLU A 118 -5.99 3.84 1.25
C GLU A 118 -6.88 3.05 2.22
N THR A 119 -6.29 2.16 3.02
CA THR A 119 -7.03 1.38 4.02
C THR A 119 -7.57 2.27 5.14
N ASN A 120 -6.82 3.31 5.52
CA ASN A 120 -7.22 4.19 6.61
C ASN A 120 -8.14 5.33 6.16
N PHE A 121 -8.07 5.76 4.90
CA PHE A 121 -8.90 6.80 4.31
C PHE A 121 -9.64 6.22 3.09
N PRO A 122 -10.65 5.37 3.29
CA PRO A 122 -11.35 4.72 2.18
C PRO A 122 -12.01 5.75 1.26
N GLU A 123 -12.07 5.46 -0.04
CA GLU A 123 -12.64 6.33 -1.10
C GLU A 123 -11.89 7.67 -1.28
N ALA A 124 -10.78 7.89 -0.58
CA ALA A 124 -10.01 9.11 -0.72
C ALA A 124 -9.00 9.08 -1.87
N ASN A 125 -8.71 7.91 -2.46
CA ASN A 125 -7.74 7.72 -3.55
C ASN A 125 -6.43 8.47 -3.27
N ALA A 126 -5.74 8.07 -2.20
CA ALA A 126 -4.47 8.67 -1.79
C ALA A 126 -3.40 8.61 -2.90
N SER A 127 -3.40 7.56 -3.72
CA SER A 127 -2.53 7.43 -4.88
C SER A 127 -2.68 8.60 -5.84
N ASP A 128 -3.91 8.89 -6.26
CA ASP A 128 -4.20 9.95 -7.21
C ASP A 128 -3.86 11.31 -6.60
N LEU A 129 -4.20 11.56 -5.33
CA LEU A 129 -3.88 12.83 -4.69
C LEU A 129 -2.37 13.11 -4.63
N ILE A 130 -1.55 12.08 -4.40
CA ILE A 130 -0.10 12.22 -4.23
C ILE A 130 0.61 12.32 -5.59
N PHE A 131 0.23 11.49 -6.56
CA PHE A 131 0.97 11.33 -7.81
C PHE A 131 0.32 12.02 -9.02
N TRP A 132 -1.01 12.20 -8.99
CA TRP A 132 -1.81 12.80 -10.06
C TRP A 132 -2.86 13.78 -9.49
N PRO A 133 -2.42 14.83 -8.76
CA PRO A 133 -3.34 15.77 -8.13
C PRO A 133 -4.32 16.41 -9.12
N ASN A 134 -3.93 16.59 -10.39
CA ASN A 134 -4.85 17.04 -11.44
C ASN A 134 -6.07 16.14 -11.62
N GLU A 135 -5.87 14.81 -11.63
CA GLU A 135 -6.96 13.85 -11.76
C GLU A 135 -7.81 13.85 -10.48
N TRP A 136 -7.17 13.91 -9.31
CA TRP A 136 -7.87 13.92 -8.02
C TRP A 136 -8.77 15.16 -7.85
N PHE A 137 -8.27 16.34 -8.23
CA PHE A 137 -9.03 17.60 -8.17
C PHE A 137 -9.93 17.82 -9.39
N GLY A 138 -9.78 17.03 -10.46
CA GLY A 138 -10.48 17.23 -11.73
C GLY A 138 -10.08 18.52 -12.46
N ASP A 139 -8.83 18.96 -12.32
CA ASP A 139 -8.28 20.16 -12.95
C ASP A 139 -6.89 19.87 -13.54
N ASP A 140 -6.81 19.79 -14.87
CA ASP A 140 -5.58 19.57 -15.65
C ASP A 140 -4.45 20.54 -15.29
N GLY A 141 -4.77 21.74 -14.79
CA GLY A 141 -3.81 22.75 -14.36
C GLY A 141 -3.10 22.41 -13.05
N MET A 142 -3.55 21.39 -12.32
CA MET A 142 -3.06 21.06 -10.98
C MET A 142 -2.00 19.96 -10.92
N LEU A 143 -1.47 19.47 -12.05
CA LEU A 143 -0.51 18.36 -12.06
C LEU A 143 0.77 18.64 -11.24
N HIS A 144 1.14 19.91 -11.11
CA HIS A 144 2.39 20.34 -10.45
C HIS A 144 2.15 21.14 -9.16
N ILE A 145 0.97 21.03 -8.54
CA ILE A 145 0.76 21.66 -7.24
C ILE A 145 1.64 20.99 -6.18
N GLU A 146 2.11 21.80 -5.24
CA GLU A 146 2.83 21.29 -4.06
C GLU A 146 1.88 21.30 -2.88
N LEU A 147 1.58 20.12 -2.36
CA LEU A 147 0.85 19.95 -1.11
C LEU A 147 1.81 19.47 -0.02
N SER A 148 1.70 20.07 1.15
CA SER A 148 2.34 19.52 2.35
C SER A 148 1.63 18.23 2.78
N SER A 149 2.33 17.37 3.53
CA SER A 149 1.74 16.15 4.09
C SER A 149 0.51 16.42 4.94
N ALA A 150 0.49 17.54 5.68
CA ALA A 150 -0.68 17.97 6.45
C ALA A 150 -1.88 18.31 5.54
N GLN A 151 -1.65 18.94 4.39
CA GLN A 151 -2.71 19.23 3.42
C GLN A 151 -3.20 17.96 2.74
N ILE A 152 -2.29 17.05 2.35
CA ILE A 152 -2.66 15.74 1.78
C ILE A 152 -3.55 14.99 2.77
N VAL A 153 -3.11 14.79 4.01
CA VAL A 153 -3.91 14.13 5.05
C VAL A 153 -5.24 14.85 5.28
N GLY A 154 -5.25 16.19 5.27
CA GLY A 154 -6.48 16.97 5.37
C GLY A 154 -7.47 16.67 4.24
N TYR A 155 -7.02 16.61 2.98
CA TYR A 155 -7.87 16.22 1.85
C TYR A 155 -8.36 14.76 1.99
N LEU A 156 -7.49 13.84 2.41
CA LEU A 156 -7.88 12.45 2.65
C LEU A 156 -8.98 12.33 3.72
N MET A 157 -8.84 13.07 4.82
CA MET A 157 -9.85 13.14 5.89
C MET A 157 -11.19 13.67 5.39
N VAL A 158 -11.19 14.68 4.52
CA VAL A 158 -12.43 15.23 3.97
C VAL A 158 -13.09 14.24 3.00
N LYS A 159 -12.34 13.68 2.04
CA LYS A 159 -12.89 12.79 1.01
C LYS A 159 -13.39 11.46 1.59
N SER A 160 -12.64 10.87 2.54
CA SER A 160 -13.06 9.62 3.20
C SER A 160 -14.12 9.79 4.30
N SER A 161 -14.49 11.04 4.63
CA SER A 161 -15.31 11.37 5.81
C SER A 161 -14.74 10.88 7.16
N ARG A 162 -13.47 10.46 7.19
CA ARG A 162 -12.80 10.01 8.42
C ARG A 162 -12.07 11.18 9.07
N GLN A 163 -12.50 11.55 10.26
CA GLN A 163 -11.81 12.57 11.07
C GLN A 163 -10.82 11.92 12.03
N LEU A 164 -9.57 12.40 12.03
CA LEU A 164 -8.59 12.05 13.06
C LEU A 164 -8.78 12.98 14.26
N PRO A 165 -8.89 12.45 15.49
CA PRO A 165 -9.35 13.21 16.66
C PRO A 165 -8.37 14.29 17.12
N ASP A 166 -7.09 14.16 16.79
CA ASP A 166 -6.00 15.06 17.16
C ASP A 166 -5.55 15.96 16.00
N ALA A 167 -6.25 15.94 14.86
CA ALA A 167 -5.93 16.78 13.72
C ALA A 167 -6.07 18.28 14.08
N PRO A 168 -5.05 19.10 13.81
CA PRO A 168 -5.17 20.55 13.97
C PRO A 168 -6.10 21.14 12.89
N PRO A 169 -6.54 22.40 13.04
CA PRO A 169 -7.12 23.13 11.92
C PRO A 169 -6.13 23.18 10.75
N ILE A 170 -6.52 22.65 9.60
CA ILE A 170 -5.71 22.59 8.38
C ILE A 170 -6.34 23.50 7.33
N ASP A 171 -5.53 24.35 6.71
CA ASP A 171 -5.95 25.15 5.56
C ASP A 171 -5.83 24.33 4.28
N LEU A 172 -6.96 24.10 3.60
CA LEU A 172 -7.05 23.37 2.34
C LEU A 172 -7.25 24.37 1.20
N PRO A 173 -6.18 24.72 0.46
CA PRO A 173 -6.19 25.87 -0.46
C PRO A 173 -7.00 25.65 -1.74
N TYR A 174 -7.39 24.42 -2.04
CA TYR A 174 -8.10 24.02 -3.26
C TYR A 174 -9.45 23.42 -2.90
N ALA A 175 -10.45 23.72 -3.73
CA ALA A 175 -11.77 23.13 -3.58
C ALA A 175 -11.73 21.66 -4.00
N ILE A 176 -12.39 20.79 -3.23
CA ILE A 176 -12.58 19.40 -3.63
C ILE A 176 -13.68 19.37 -4.68
N ALA A 177 -13.43 18.67 -5.79
CA ALA A 177 -14.46 18.42 -6.78
C ALA A 177 -15.65 17.72 -6.10
N GLN A 178 -16.84 18.32 -6.22
CA GLN A 178 -18.05 17.62 -5.79
C GLN A 178 -18.31 16.52 -6.82
N ASP A 179 -18.24 15.26 -6.38
CA ASP A 179 -18.76 14.16 -7.19
C ASP A 179 -20.22 14.48 -7.50
N GLY A 180 -20.56 14.58 -8.78
CA GLY A 180 -21.89 14.95 -9.23
C GLY A 180 -22.96 14.08 -8.58
N ALA A 181 -24.01 14.75 -8.08
CA ALA A 181 -25.22 14.13 -7.54
C ALA A 181 -25.91 13.18 -8.53
#